data_AF-A0A4U9IDF0-F1
#
_entry.id   AF-A0A4U9IDF0-F1
#
_cell.length_a   1.000
_cell.length_b   1.000
_cell.length_c   1.000
_cell.angle_alpha   90.00
_cell.angle_beta   90.00
_cell.angle_gamma   90.00
#
_symmetry.space_group_name_H-M   'P 1'
#
loop_
_entity.id
_entity.type
_entity.pdbx_description
1 polymer ?
#
loop_
_entity_poly.entity_id
_entity_poly.type
_entity_poly.pdbx_seq_one_letter_code
_entity_poly.pdbx_strand_id
1 'polypeptide(L)' 'MAVADSKTYPIAASIINSGGNLGGFVSPMLAGYLLDKTGSFNSVFIYFGICAAIGLLVIFLLEEPK' A
#
# COMPACT_ATOMS: atom_id res chain seq x y z
N MET A 1 22.27 4.88 1.88
CA MET A 1 21.91 3.48 1.61
C MET A 1 21.47 2.85 2.92
N ALA A 2 20.17 2.51 3.02
CA ALA A 2 19.47 1.84 4.12
C ALA A 2 19.88 2.25 5.56
N VAL A 3 18.97 2.95 6.25
CA VAL A 3 19.00 3.16 7.72
C VAL A 3 18.98 1.84 8.53
N ALA A 4 18.74 0.71 7.87
CA ALA A 4 18.76 -0.61 8.49
C ALA A 4 20.14 -1.28 8.29
N ASP A 5 20.84 -1.53 9.39
CA ASP A 5 22.06 -2.37 9.45
C ASP A 5 21.77 -3.78 8.90
N SER A 6 22.79 -4.50 8.40
CA SER A 6 22.64 -5.85 7.83
C SER A 6 21.92 -6.85 8.74
N LYS A 7 21.95 -6.65 10.07
CA LYS A 7 21.19 -7.46 11.03
C LYS A 7 19.71 -7.10 11.10
N THR A 8 19.35 -5.84 10.89
CA THR A 8 17.99 -5.29 11.03
C THR A 8 17.26 -5.19 9.68
N TYR A 9 18.00 -5.14 8.57
CA TYR A 9 17.48 -5.15 7.20
C TYR A 9 16.46 -6.27 6.92
N PRO A 10 16.68 -7.55 7.28
CA PRO A 10 15.68 -8.60 7.07
C PRO A 10 14.41 -8.39 7.91
N ILE A 11 14.51 -7.76 9.09
CA ILE A 11 13.35 -7.44 9.92
C ILE A 11 12.55 -6.27 9.30
N ALA A 12 13.23 -5.22 8.85
CA ALA A 12 12.58 -4.12 8.14
C ALA A 12 11.88 -4.60 6.85
N ALA A 13 12.56 -5.44 6.06
CA ALA A 13 12.00 -6.02 4.83
C ALA A 13 10.78 -6.93 5.10
N SER A 14 10.81 -7.74 6.15
CA SER A 14 9.69 -8.62 6.51
C SER A 14 8.47 -7.86 7.02
N ILE A 15 8.66 -6.73 7.72
CA ILE A 15 7.56 -5.81 8.10
C ILE A 15 6.90 -5.23 6.84
N ILE A 16 7.69 -4.71 5.89
CA ILE A 16 7.16 -4.17 4.63
C ILE A 16 6.42 -5.25 3.84
N ASN A 17 6.97 -6.46 3.76
CA ASN A 17 6.36 -7.57 3.05
C ASN A 17 5.03 -8.02 3.70
N SER A 18 4.96 -8.02 5.03
CA SER A 18 3.74 -8.33 5.77
C SER A 18 2.63 -7.32 5.45
N GLY A 19 2.95 -6.02 5.45
CA GLY A 19 2.02 -4.98 5.05
C GLY A 19 1.56 -5.10 3.60
N GLY A 20 2.50 -5.40 2.68
CA GLY A 20 2.20 -5.62 1.27
C GLY A 20 1.27 -6.81 1.02
N ASN A 21 1.51 -7.94 1.68
CA ASN A 21 0.64 -9.13 1.57
C ASN A 21 -0.75 -8.88 2.16
N LEU A 22 -0.84 -8.13 3.26
CA LEU A 22 -2.12 -7.76 3.86
C LEU A 22 -2.91 -6.82 2.94
N GLY A 23 -2.23 -5.84 2.32
CA GLY A 23 -2.82 -5.02 1.27
C GLY A 23 -3.30 -5.85 0.08
N GLY A 24 -2.51 -6.81 -0.39
CA GLY A 24 -2.86 -7.72 -1.49
C GLY A 24 -4.08 -8.60 -1.19
N PHE A 25 -4.27 -9.00 0.07
CA PHE A 25 -5.46 -9.75 0.51
C PHE A 25 -6.71 -8.87 0.62
N VAL A 26 -6.57 -7.66 1.20
CA VAL A 26 -7.70 -6.76 1.47
C VAL A 26 -8.20 -6.05 0.19
N SER A 27 -7.30 -5.76 -0.74
CA SER A 27 -7.60 -5.04 -2.00
C SER A 27 -8.74 -5.67 -2.82
N PRO A 28 -8.72 -6.97 -3.17
CA PRO A 28 -9.80 -7.59 -3.94
C PRO A 28 -11.11 -7.70 -3.15
N MET A 29 -11.05 -7.88 -1.82
CA MET A 29 -12.26 -7.88 -0.98
C MET A 29 -12.98 -6.53 -1.01
N LEU A 30 -12.23 -5.43 -0.86
CA LEU A 30 -12.79 -4.08 -0.93
C LEU A 30 -13.25 -3.74 -2.34
N ALA A 31 -12.49 -4.12 -3.37
CA ALA A 31 -12.90 -3.94 -4.76
C ALA A 31 -14.21 -4.68 -5.08
N GLY A 32 -14.35 -5.93 -4.65
CA GLY A 32 -15.59 -6.70 -4.77
C GLY A 32 -16.75 -6.05 -4.03
N TYR A 33 -16.55 -5.64 -2.77
CA TYR A 33 -17.57 -4.95 -1.99
C TYR A 33 -18.04 -3.63 -2.64
N LEU A 34 -17.10 -2.82 -3.16
CA LEU A 34 -17.44 -1.58 -3.86
C LEU A 34 -18.19 -1.87 -5.17
N LEU A 35 -17.79 -2.90 -5.90
CA LEU A 35 -18.46 -3.32 -7.12
C LEU A 35 -19.89 -3.81 -6.83
N ASP A 36 -20.09 -4.62 -5.79
CA ASP A 36 -21.40 -5.12 -5.39
C ASP A 36 -22.35 -4.00 -4.95
N LYS A 37 -21.81 -2.97 -4.27
CA LYS A 37 -22.60 -1.84 -3.79
C LYS A 37 -22.95 -0.81 -4.86
N THR A 38 -22.04 -0.55 -5.80
CA THR A 38 -22.22 0.52 -6.80
C THR A 38 -22.58 0.01 -8.18
N GLY A 39 -22.40 -1.29 -8.45
CA GLY A 39 -22.61 -1.92 -9.74
C GLY A 39 -21.66 -1.46 -10.84
N SER A 40 -20.65 -0.64 -10.51
CA SER A 40 -19.77 0.01 -11.49
C SER A 40 -18.31 -0.09 -11.09
N PHE A 41 -17.47 -0.48 -12.05
CA PHE A 41 -16.01 -0.52 -11.89
C PHE A 41 -15.38 0.87 -11.72
N ASN A 42 -16.08 1.95 -12.09
CA ASN A 42 -15.56 3.30 -11.95
C ASN A 42 -15.26 3.64 -10.48
N SER A 43 -16.14 3.24 -9.56
CA SER A 43 -15.94 3.41 -8.11
C SER A 43 -14.70 2.65 -7.60
N VAL A 44 -14.45 1.46 -8.14
CA VAL A 44 -13.30 0.63 -7.79
C VAL A 44 -11.99 1.27 -8.28
N PHE A 45 -11.98 1.78 -9.51
CA PHE A 45 -10.80 2.49 -10.04
C PHE A 45 -10.51 3.78 -9.29
N ILE A 46 -11.54 4.55 -8.91
CA ILE A 46 -11.38 5.75 -8.07
C ILE A 46 -10.77 5.38 -6.71
N TYR A 47 -11.23 4.29 -6.09
CA TYR A 47 -10.67 3.80 -4.82
C TYR A 47 -9.16 3.49 -4.95
N PHE A 48 -8.76 2.70 -5.95
CA PHE A 48 -7.35 2.40 -6.17
C PHE A 48 -6.54 3.65 -6.54
N GLY A 49 -7.13 4.59 -7.28
CA GLY A 49 -6.52 5.88 -7.59
C GLY A 49 -6.24 6.72 -6.35
N ILE A 50 -7.18 6.76 -5.40
CA ILE A 50 -7.00 7.44 -4.11
C ILE A 50 -5.89 6.76 -3.30
N CYS A 51 -5.88 5.42 -3.22
CA CYS A 51 -4.81 4.68 -2.54
C CYS A 51 -3.43 4.99 -3.14
N ALA A 52 -3.32 5.05 -4.47
CA ALA A 52 -2.08 5.41 -5.15
C ALA A 52 -1.66 6.86 -4.88
N ALA A 53 -2.61 7.81 -4.87
CA ALA A 53 -2.34 9.22 -4.55
C ALA A 53 -1.86 9.39 -3.11
N ILE A 54 -2.45 8.67 -2.15
CA ILE A 54 -1.98 8.66 -0.75
C ILE A 54 -0.57 8.07 -0.68
N GLY A 55 -0.30 6.96 -1.38
CA GLY A 55 1.04 6.38 -1.45
C GLY A 55 2.08 7.37 -1.99
N LEU A 56 1.73 8.11 -3.05
CA LEU A 56 2.58 9.16 -3.61
C LEU A 56 2.83 10.29 -2.60
N LEU A 57 1.80 10.74 -1.88
CA LEU A 57 1.98 11.75 -0.82
C LEU A 57 2.92 11.27 0.27
N VAL A 58 2.76 10.02 0.74
CA VAL A 58 3.65 9.44 1.75
C VAL A 58 5.10 9.40 1.26
N ILE A 59 5.33 9.10 -0.03
CA ILE A 59 6.66 9.16 -0.64
C ILE A 59 7.22 10.59 -0.64
N PHE A 60 6.40 11.61 -0.94
CA PHE A 60 6.84 13.00 -0.85
C PHE A 60 7.15 13.47 0.58
N LEU A 61 6.48 12.90 1.57
CA LEU A 61 6.69 13.15 3.00
C LEU A 61 7.87 12.35 3.58
N LEU A 62 8.33 11.30 2.88
CA LEU A 62 9.47 10.50 3.29
C LEU A 62 10.75 11.30 3.08
N GLU A 63 11.25 11.88 4.17
CA GLU A 63 12.61 12.41 4.22
C GLU A 63 13.58 11.25 4.44
N GLU A 64 14.48 11.02 3.47
CA GLU A 64 15.57 10.07 3.65
C GLU A 64 16.53 10.60 4.73
N PRO A 65 16.79 9.82 5.80
CA PRO A 65 17.81 10.20 6.78
C PRO A 65 19.18 10.17 6.11
N LYS A 66 19.97 11.24 6.30
CA LYS A 66 21.35 11.35 5.81
C LYS A 66 22.27 10.29 6.38
#